data_AF-U1NP22-F1
#
_entry.id   AF-U1NP22-F1
#
_cell.length_a   1.000
_cell.length_b   1.000
_cell.length_c   1.000
_cell.angle_alpha   90.00
_cell.angle_beta   90.00
_cell.angle_gamma   90.00
#
_symmetry.space_group_name_H-M   'P 1'
#
loop_
_entity.id
_entity.type
_entity.pdbx_description
1 polymer ?
#
loop_
_entity_poly.entity_id
_entity_poly.type
_entity_poly.pdbx_seq_one_letter_code
_entity_poly.pdbx_strand_id
1 'polypeptide(L)' 'DVTEIKIDDDPELEAEYGDSVPVVFIEGDREFDYTVDTDELAQVLKALA' A
#
# COMPACT_ATOMS: atom_id res chain seq x y z
N ASP A 1 2.83 11.82 -14.41
CA ASP A 1 3.90 10.91 -13.95
C ASP A 1 3.55 10.33 -12.60
N VAL A 2 4.09 9.17 -12.26
CA VAL A 2 3.86 8.50 -10.96
C VAL A 2 5.22 8.32 -10.30
N THR A 3 5.32 8.66 -9.01
CA THR A 3 6.52 8.48 -8.21
C THR A 3 6.23 7.50 -7.09
N GLU A 4 7.05 6.46 -6.99
CA GLU A 4 6.95 5.46 -5.92
C GLU A 4 7.97 5.75 -4.84
N ILE A 5 7.54 5.65 -3.57
CA ILE A 5 8.38 5.83 -2.39
C ILE A 5 8.26 4.56 -1.56
N LYS A 6 9.40 3.95 -1.20
CA LYS A 6 9.45 2.84 -0.27
C LYS A 6 9.64 3.38 1.14
N ILE A 7 8.86 2.85 2.09
CA ILE A 7 8.91 3.28 3.48
C ILE A 7 9.73 2.35 4.38
N ASP A 8 10.10 1.15 3.88
CA ASP A 8 10.80 0.11 4.66
C ASP A 8 12.13 0.58 5.28
N ASP A 9 12.78 1.57 4.67
CA ASP A 9 14.07 2.12 5.12
C ASP A 9 13.91 3.47 5.86
N ASP A 10 12.68 3.98 6.01
CA ASP A 10 12.38 5.26 6.64
C ASP A 10 11.45 5.06 7.85
N PRO A 11 11.99 5.10 9.08
CA PRO A 11 11.22 4.81 10.29
C PRO A 11 10.14 5.85 10.60
N GLU A 12 10.25 7.08 10.07
CA GLU A 12 9.20 8.09 10.23
C GLU A 12 8.02 7.76 9.32
N LEU A 13 8.29 7.40 8.06
CA LEU A 13 7.25 6.99 7.12
C LEU A 13 6.63 5.62 7.47
N GLU A 14 7.42 4.67 7.98
CA GLU A 14 6.93 3.37 8.46
C GLU A 14 5.94 3.56 9.64
N ALA A 15 6.27 4.44 10.59
CA ALA A 15 5.40 4.72 11.73
C ALA A 15 4.09 5.42 11.34
N GLU A 16 4.11 6.25 10.29
CA GLU A 16 2.93 7.00 9.84
C GLU A 16 2.05 6.23 8.86
N TYR A 17 2.65 5.48 7.93
CA TYR A 17 1.96 4.86 6.80
C TYR A 17 2.03 3.34 6.76
N GLY A 18 2.84 2.70 7.60
CA GLY A 18 3.08 1.24 7.58
C GLY A 18 1.82 0.39 7.59
N ASP A 19 0.81 0.77 8.37
CA ASP A 19 -0.47 0.06 8.46
C ASP A 19 -1.45 0.38 7.31
N SER A 20 -1.15 1.38 6.48
CA SER A 20 -2.04 1.88 5.41
C SER A 20 -1.46 1.70 4.01
N VAL A 21 -0.32 1.01 3.87
CA VAL A 21 0.28 0.77 2.55
C VAL A 21 -0.67 -0.10 1.69
N PRO A 22 -0.94 0.27 0.42
CA PRO A 22 -0.46 1.45 -0.30
C PRO A 22 -1.29 2.71 -0.03
N VAL A 23 -0.58 3.83 0.17
CA VAL A 23 -1.13 5.19 0.31
C VAL A 23 -0.86 5.97 -0.98
N VAL A 24 -1.90 6.55 -1.58
CA VAL A 24 -1.80 7.31 -2.84
C VAL A 24 -2.19 8.76 -2.64
N PHE A 25 -1.34 9.67 -3.15
CA PHE A 25 -1.60 11.10 -3.21
C PHE A 25 -1.85 11.56 -4.65
N ILE A 26 -2.89 12.38 -4.86
CA ILE A 26 -3.20 13.04 -6.13
C ILE A 26 -3.21 14.55 -5.86
N GLU A 27 -2.40 15.30 -6.61
CA GLU A 27 -2.23 16.76 -6.43
C GLU A 27 -1.83 17.20 -5.00
N GLY A 28 -1.28 16.28 -4.20
CA GLY A 28 -0.87 16.51 -2.80
C GLY A 28 -1.92 16.10 -1.77
N ASP A 29 -3.12 15.73 -2.21
CA ASP A 29 -4.19 15.23 -1.35
C ASP A 29 -4.19 13.69 -1.32
N ARG A 30 -4.32 13.12 -0.11
CA ARG A 30 -4.42 11.67 0.08
C ARG A 30 -5.78 11.20 -0.43
N GLU A 31 -5.77 10.40 -1.49
CA GLU A 31 -7.00 10.04 -2.20
C GLU A 31 -7.41 8.58 -1.95
N PHE A 32 -6.47 7.65 -1.82
CA PHE A 32 -6.80 6.22 -1.66
C PHE A 32 -5.86 5.48 -0.71
N ASP A 33 -6.46 4.69 0.18
CA ASP A 33 -5.85 3.55 0.87
C ASP A 33 -6.41 2.28 0.22
N TYR A 34 -5.65 1.62 -0.65
CA TYR A 34 -6.11 0.37 -1.27
C TYR A 34 -5.81 -0.78 -0.30
N THR A 35 -6.63 -0.94 0.73
CA THR A 35 -6.55 -2.16 1.54
C THR A 35 -6.91 -3.35 0.66
N VAL A 36 -5.92 -4.20 0.37
CA VAL A 36 -6.16 -5.51 -0.22
C VAL A 36 -6.32 -6.49 0.94
N ASP A 37 -7.44 -7.20 0.98
CA ASP A 37 -7.62 -8.31 1.91
C ASP A 37 -6.61 -9.41 1.57
N THR A 38 -5.64 -9.60 2.46
CA THR A 38 -4.52 -10.53 2.24
C THR A 38 -4.98 -11.98 2.24
N ASP A 39 -6.04 -12.32 2.97
CA ASP A 39 -6.63 -13.65 2.98
C ASP A 39 -7.38 -13.92 1.66
N GLU A 40 -8.11 -12.93 1.13
CA GLU A 40 -8.78 -13.01 -0.17
C GLU A 40 -7.76 -13.14 -1.31
N LEU A 41 -6.71 -12.31 -1.31
CA LEU A 41 -5.63 -12.39 -2.28
C LEU A 41 -4.94 -13.75 -2.26
N ALA A 42 -4.65 -14.28 -1.07
CA ALA A 42 -4.03 -15.60 -0.93
C ALA A 42 -4.92 -16.72 -1.50
N GLN A 43 -6.24 -16.64 -1.33
CA GLN A 43 -7.19 -17.58 -1.92
C GLN A 43 -7.21 -17.50 -3.46
N VAL A 44 -7.23 -16.29 -4.01
CA VAL A 44 -7.22 -16.08 -5.48
C VAL A 44 -5.93 -16.64 -6.09
N LEU A 45 -4.77 -16.34 -5.50
CA LEU A 45 -3.48 -16.85 -5.99
C LEU A 45 -3.41 -18.37 -5.94
N LYS A 46 -3.94 -18.99 -4.88
CA LYS A 46 -4.02 -20.44 -4.76
C LYS A 46 -4.95 -21.07 -5.81
N ALA A 47 -6.02 -20.39 -6.20
CA ALA A 47 -6.94 -20.88 -7.22
C ALA A 47 -6.38 -20.78 -8.66
N LEU A 48 -5.35 -19.95 -8.87
CA LEU A 48 -4.67 -19.75 -10.15
C LEU A 48 -3.43 -20.64 -10.35
N ALA A 49 -2.98 -21.33 -9.30
CA ALA A 49 -1.85 -22.27 -9.31
C ALA A 49 -2.29 -23.70 -9.66
#